data_AF-A0A434RSE5-F1
#
_entry.id   AF-A0A434RSE5-F1
#
_cell.length_a   1.000
_cell.length_b   1.000
_cell.length_c   1.000
_cell.angle_alpha   90.00
_cell.angle_beta   90.00
_cell.angle_gamma   90.00
#
_symmetry.space_group_name_H-M   'P 1'
#
loop_
_entity.id
_entity.type
_entity.pdbx_description
1 polymer ?
#
loop_
_entity_poly.entity_id
_entity_poly.type
_entity_poly.pdbx_seq_one_letter_code
_entity_poly.pdbx_strand_id
1 'polypeptide(L)'
;PMVLSYPTSPAYHMVAENTERYQAASFEEGEYLQIEVAGITKTGAKNPLAEKFIAFMTGPKFQDIIPETNWMFPAGKTDKPLNPAFEKLVKPTKTLLFSPDEVAANRKAWVDEWLAAMSK
;
A
#
# COMPACT_ATOMS: atom_id res chain seq x y z
N PRO A 1 -6.91 8.56 20.73
CA PRO A 1 -7.69 8.93 19.52
C PRO A 1 -7.56 7.80 18.52
N MET A 2 -8.63 7.46 17.80
CA MET A 2 -8.53 6.52 16.67
C MET A 2 -8.36 7.33 15.39
N VAL A 3 -7.50 6.83 14.50
CA VAL A 3 -7.25 7.41 13.18
C VAL A 3 -7.35 6.31 12.14
N LEU A 4 -7.86 6.63 10.96
CA LEU A 4 -7.86 5.73 9.82
C LEU A 4 -6.54 5.92 9.07
N SER A 5 -5.72 4.87 9.02
CA SER A 5 -4.42 4.86 8.33
C SER A 5 -4.02 3.43 7.97
N TYR A 6 -2.91 3.26 7.27
CA TYR A 6 -2.36 1.95 6.91
C TYR A 6 -1.75 1.21 8.12
N PRO A 7 -1.72 -0.13 8.09
CA PRO A 7 -1.02 -0.93 9.10
C PRO A 7 0.47 -0.62 9.25
N THR A 8 1.09 0.00 8.23
CA THR A 8 2.48 0.46 8.21
C THR A 8 2.67 1.84 8.83
N SER A 9 1.61 2.60 9.10
CA SER A 9 1.66 3.94 9.70
C SER A 9 2.45 4.02 11.02
N PRO A 10 2.46 3.00 11.90
CA PRO A 10 3.33 3.02 13.08
C PRO A 10 4.82 3.17 12.76
N ALA A 11 5.30 2.70 11.60
CA ALA A 11 6.70 2.88 11.19
C ALA A 11 7.04 4.37 11.01
N TYR A 12 6.14 5.15 10.43
CA TYR A 12 6.30 6.61 10.31
C TYR A 12 6.49 7.25 11.69
N HIS A 13 5.58 6.96 12.63
CA HIS A 13 5.63 7.56 13.95
C HIS A 13 6.87 7.14 14.74
N MET A 14 7.31 5.88 14.60
CA MET A 14 8.53 5.39 15.23
C MET A 14 9.79 6.04 14.65
N VAL A 15 9.89 6.17 13.32
CA VAL A 15 11.11 6.63 12.63
C VAL A 15 11.20 8.15 12.54
N ALA A 16 10.10 8.82 12.19
CA ALA A 16 10.09 10.27 11.94
C ALA A 16 9.73 11.09 13.20
N GLU A 17 8.84 10.58 14.05
CA GLU A 17 8.36 11.30 15.24
C GLU A 17 8.94 10.79 16.56
N ASN A 18 9.74 9.72 16.52
CA ASN A 18 10.30 9.06 17.71
C ASN A 18 9.23 8.71 18.76
N THR A 19 8.05 8.25 18.31
CA THR A 19 6.94 7.88 19.19
C THR A 19 6.32 6.54 18.83
N GLU A 20 6.04 5.73 19.85
CA GLU A 20 5.28 4.47 19.72
C GLU A 20 3.80 4.64 20.10
N ARG A 21 3.33 5.89 20.25
CA ARG A 21 1.95 6.20 20.66
C ARG A 21 0.91 5.59 19.71
N TYR A 22 1.21 5.54 18.42
CA TYR A 22 0.29 5.06 17.40
C TYR A 22 0.64 3.61 17.04
N GLN A 23 -0.35 2.74 17.18
CA GLN A 23 -0.26 1.31 16.88
C GLN A 23 -1.38 0.93 15.91
N ALA A 24 -1.15 -0.06 15.07
CA ALA A 24 -2.19 -0.61 14.21
C ALA A 24 -3.01 -1.66 14.98
N ALA A 25 -4.32 -1.69 14.75
CA ALA A 25 -5.17 -2.78 15.23
C ALA A 25 -5.03 -3.98 14.28
N SER A 26 -4.92 -5.19 14.84
CA SER A 26 -5.03 -6.44 14.08
C SER A 26 -6.48 -6.93 14.14
N PHE A 27 -7.08 -7.22 13.00
CA PHE A 27 -8.45 -7.74 12.92
C PHE A 27 -8.45 -9.25 12.65
N GLU A 28 -9.30 -9.99 13.35
CA GLU A 28 -9.39 -11.45 13.21
C GLU A 28 -9.90 -11.87 11.82
N GLU A 29 -10.71 -11.03 11.19
CA GLU A 29 -11.23 -11.20 9.83
C GLU A 29 -10.14 -11.05 8.76
N GLY A 30 -9.03 -10.40 9.10
CA GLY A 30 -7.92 -10.05 8.23
C GLY A 30 -7.97 -8.62 7.69
N GLU A 31 -6.91 -8.24 7.00
CA GLU A 31 -6.69 -6.90 6.47
C GLU A 31 -6.66 -6.95 4.93
N TYR A 32 -7.26 -5.94 4.29
CA TYR A 32 -7.35 -5.87 2.83
C TYR A 32 -6.04 -5.36 2.22
N LEU A 33 -5.48 -6.13 1.28
CA LEU A 33 -4.24 -5.77 0.58
C LEU A 33 -4.50 -4.69 -0.46
N GLN A 34 -3.66 -3.65 -0.45
CA GLN A 34 -3.58 -2.68 -1.52
C GLN A 34 -2.26 -2.83 -2.26
N ILE A 35 -2.33 -2.80 -3.59
CA ILE A 35 -1.16 -2.80 -4.47
C ILE A 35 -1.23 -1.52 -5.30
N GLU A 36 -0.29 -0.61 -5.08
CA GLU A 36 -0.15 0.59 -5.91
C GLU A 36 0.57 0.23 -7.21
N VAL A 37 0.03 0.69 -8.36
CA VAL A 37 0.51 0.31 -9.68
C VAL A 37 0.90 1.52 -10.51
N ALA A 38 1.83 1.32 -11.44
CA ALA A 38 2.13 2.27 -12.50
C ALA A 38 1.82 1.66 -13.86
N GLY A 39 1.27 2.46 -14.77
CA GLY A 39 0.90 2.05 -16.12
C GLY A 39 1.46 2.99 -17.18
N ILE A 40 1.94 2.42 -18.28
CA ILE A 40 2.36 3.20 -19.45
C ILE A 40 1.11 3.58 -20.24
N THR A 41 0.92 4.88 -20.48
CA THR A 41 -0.21 5.35 -21.28
C THR A 41 -0.05 4.99 -22.76
N LYS A 42 -1.15 4.97 -23.52
CA LYS A 42 -1.11 4.70 -24.97
C LYS A 42 -0.13 5.58 -25.74
N THR A 43 -0.04 6.86 -25.39
CA THR A 43 0.93 7.79 -26.01
C THR A 43 2.33 7.60 -25.43
N GLY A 44 2.45 7.35 -24.13
CA GLY A 44 3.73 7.09 -23.46
C GLY A 44 4.46 5.87 -24.01
N ALA A 45 3.73 4.86 -24.51
CA ALA A 45 4.31 3.68 -25.14
C ALA A 45 5.15 4.00 -26.41
N LYS A 46 4.99 5.19 -27.00
CA LYS A 46 5.83 5.66 -28.11
C LYS A 46 7.20 6.17 -27.64
N ASN A 47 7.37 6.39 -26.33
CA ASN A 47 8.61 6.85 -25.73
C ASN A 47 9.35 5.67 -25.07
N PRO A 48 10.53 5.27 -25.57
CA PRO A 48 11.29 4.17 -25.00
C PRO A 48 11.76 4.41 -23.56
N LEU A 49 11.68 5.65 -23.04
CA LEU A 49 11.95 5.94 -21.63
C LEU A 49 10.85 5.45 -20.69
N ALA A 50 9.62 5.24 -21.17
CA ALA A 50 8.51 4.79 -20.34
C ALA A 50 8.78 3.39 -19.76
N GLU A 51 9.23 2.45 -20.60
CA GLU A 51 9.62 1.11 -20.16
C GLU A 51 10.83 1.13 -19.22
N LYS A 52 11.83 1.97 -19.53
CA LYS A 52 13.00 2.15 -18.64
C LYS A 52 12.61 2.68 -17.27
N PHE A 53 11.62 3.57 -17.21
CA PHE A 53 11.13 4.11 -15.95
C PHE A 53 10.39 3.04 -15.13
N ILE A 54 9.52 2.23 -15.75
CA ILE A 54 8.87 1.11 -15.05
C ILE A 54 9.89 0.10 -14.54
N ALA A 55 10.90 -0.25 -15.35
CA ALA A 55 11.99 -1.13 -14.92
C ALA A 55 12.77 -0.54 -13.73
N PHE A 56 13.05 0.77 -13.76
CA PHE A 56 13.67 1.49 -12.66
C PHE A 56 12.80 1.46 -11.39
N MET A 57 11.48 1.67 -11.51
CA MET A 57 10.55 1.63 -10.37
C MET A 57 10.60 0.29 -9.64
N THR A 58 10.76 -0.82 -10.35
CA THR A 58 10.87 -2.16 -9.74
C THR A 58 12.28 -2.51 -9.24
N GLY A 59 13.26 -1.65 -9.49
CA GLY A 59 14.66 -1.86 -9.12
C GLY A 59 15.03 -1.31 -7.74
N PRO A 60 16.19 -1.73 -7.18
CA PRO A 60 16.58 -1.40 -5.81
C PRO A 60 16.65 0.09 -5.49
N LYS A 61 17.14 0.92 -6.41
CA LYS A 61 17.24 2.36 -6.17
C LYS A 61 15.88 3.02 -5.88
N PHE A 62 14.82 2.54 -6.51
CA PHE A 62 13.47 3.04 -6.25
C PHE A 62 12.86 2.32 -5.03
N GLN A 63 13.01 1.00 -4.96
CA GLN A 63 12.40 0.20 -3.89
C GLN A 63 13.00 0.47 -2.51
N ASP A 64 14.27 0.86 -2.41
CA ASP A 64 14.95 1.19 -1.15
C ASP A 64 14.37 2.44 -0.47
N ILE A 65 13.82 3.39 -1.23
CA ILE A 65 13.32 4.65 -0.66
C ILE A 65 11.84 4.56 -0.26
N ILE A 66 11.08 3.63 -0.83
CA ILE A 66 9.63 3.49 -0.60
C ILE A 66 9.26 3.34 0.88
N PRO A 67 9.95 2.51 1.70
CA PRO A 67 9.61 2.30 3.10
C PRO A 67 9.61 3.57 3.95
N GLU A 68 10.50 4.53 3.66
CA GLU A 68 10.69 5.72 4.49
C GLU A 68 10.23 7.02 3.82
N THR A 69 9.68 6.93 2.60
CA THR A 69 9.10 8.08 1.88
C THR A 69 7.61 7.92 1.63
N ASN A 70 7.17 6.70 1.30
CA ASN A 70 5.76 6.36 1.08
C ASN A 70 5.16 5.56 2.24
N TRP A 71 5.97 5.08 3.19
CA TRP A 71 5.55 4.28 4.35
C TRP A 71 4.80 3.00 3.97
N MET A 72 5.26 2.35 2.90
CA MET A 72 4.73 1.09 2.38
C MET A 72 5.83 0.03 2.26
N PHE A 73 5.45 -1.25 2.23
CA PHE A 73 6.40 -2.31 1.91
C PHE A 73 6.87 -2.20 0.44
N PRO A 74 8.14 -2.52 0.14
CA PRO A 74 8.62 -2.56 -1.24
C PRO A 74 7.98 -3.73 -1.99
N ALA A 75 7.69 -3.51 -3.27
CA ALA A 75 7.15 -4.52 -4.19
C ALA A 75 8.24 -5.21 -5.04
N GLY A 76 9.48 -4.72 -4.99
CA GLY A 76 10.61 -5.27 -5.73
C GLY A 76 11.84 -5.50 -4.84
N LYS A 77 12.96 -5.87 -5.47
CA LYS A 77 14.23 -6.10 -4.77
C LYS A 77 14.72 -4.81 -4.13
N THR A 78 15.18 -4.88 -2.88
CA THR A 78 15.95 -3.83 -2.19
C THR A 78 17.43 -4.21 -2.12
N ASP A 79 18.32 -3.22 -1.99
CA ASP A 79 19.75 -3.43 -1.71
C ASP A 79 20.05 -3.39 -0.20
N LYS A 80 19.15 -2.82 0.59
CA LYS A 80 19.28 -2.66 2.04
C LYS A 80 18.15 -3.39 2.78
N PRO A 81 18.40 -3.84 4.02
CA PRO A 81 17.31 -4.27 4.90
C PRO A 81 16.40 -3.08 5.23
N LEU A 82 15.15 -3.38 5.58
CA LEU A 82 14.21 -2.38 6.07
C LEU A 82 14.63 -1.88 7.46
N ASN A 83 14.16 -0.70 7.83
CA ASN A 83 14.30 -0.20 9.19
C ASN A 83 13.68 -1.19 10.20
N PRO A 84 14.30 -1.47 11.36
CA PRO A 84 13.75 -2.38 12.37
C PRO A 84 12.34 -2.04 12.85
N ALA A 85 11.89 -0.79 12.71
CA ALA A 85 10.52 -0.39 12.97
C ALA A 85 9.48 -1.21 12.18
N PHE A 86 9.84 -1.68 10.97
CA PHE A 86 8.97 -2.53 10.14
C PHE A 86 8.76 -3.93 10.73
N GLU A 87 9.67 -4.43 11.57
CA GLU A 87 9.53 -5.72 12.24
C GLU A 87 8.51 -5.69 13.38
N LYS A 88 8.26 -4.49 13.94
CA LYS A 88 7.30 -4.25 15.01
C LYS A 88 5.86 -4.07 14.51
N LEU A 89 5.66 -3.97 13.19
CA LEU A 89 4.35 -3.76 12.60
C LEU A 89 3.46 -5.00 12.76
N VAL A 90 2.16 -4.75 12.84
CA VAL A 90 1.16 -5.82 12.82
C VAL A 90 1.31 -6.63 11.55
N LYS A 91 1.32 -7.95 11.70
CA LYS A 91 1.30 -8.90 10.60
C LYS A 91 -0.11 -9.46 10.48
N PRO A 92 -0.83 -9.16 9.40
CA PRO A 92 -2.14 -9.74 9.11
C PRO A 92 -2.13 -11.26 9.25
N THR A 93 -3.07 -11.80 10.02
CA THR A 93 -3.29 -13.26 10.08
C THR A 93 -3.88 -13.79 8.78
N LYS A 94 -4.66 -12.93 8.10
CA LYS A 94 -5.29 -13.19 6.82
C LYS A 94 -5.18 -11.96 5.92
N THR A 95 -4.72 -12.18 4.70
CA THR A 95 -4.69 -11.14 3.66
C THR A 95 -5.93 -11.28 2.78
N LEU A 96 -6.76 -10.23 2.74
CA LEU A 96 -7.97 -10.18 1.93
C LEU A 96 -7.68 -9.47 0.60
N LEU A 97 -8.14 -10.04 -0.50
CA LEU A 97 -8.05 -9.41 -1.82
C LEU A 97 -9.10 -9.99 -2.75
N PHE A 98 -10.01 -9.15 -3.25
CA PHE A 98 -10.87 -9.55 -4.37
C PHE A 98 -10.09 -9.56 -5.68
N SER A 99 -10.51 -10.42 -6.60
CA SER A 99 -9.96 -10.40 -7.95
C SER A 99 -10.34 -9.10 -8.68
N PRO A 100 -9.50 -8.59 -9.61
CA PRO A 100 -9.84 -7.41 -10.39
C PRO A 100 -11.18 -7.54 -11.15
N ASP A 101 -11.48 -8.74 -11.68
CA ASP A 101 -12.72 -9.01 -12.42
C ASP A 101 -13.95 -8.96 -11.51
N GLU A 102 -13.85 -9.51 -10.29
CA GLU A 102 -14.92 -9.43 -9.30
C GLU A 102 -15.18 -7.99 -8.85
N VAL A 103 -14.13 -7.21 -8.60
CA VAL A 103 -14.28 -5.77 -8.29
C VAL A 103 -14.90 -5.05 -9.48
N ALA A 104 -14.46 -5.30 -10.71
CA ALA A 104 -15.00 -4.65 -11.91
C ALA A 104 -16.50 -4.94 -12.09
N ALA A 105 -16.93 -6.18 -11.84
CA ALA A 105 -18.32 -6.60 -11.95
C ALA A 105 -19.23 -5.97 -10.88
N ASN A 106 -18.72 -5.77 -9.66
CA ASN A 106 -19.58 -5.43 -8.51
C ASN A 106 -19.39 -4.01 -7.96
N ARG A 107 -18.26 -3.32 -8.25
CA ARG A 107 -17.91 -2.03 -7.60
C ARG A 107 -19.01 -0.99 -7.59
N LYS A 108 -19.80 -0.90 -8.66
CA LYS A 108 -20.86 0.11 -8.77
C LYS A 108 -21.96 -0.15 -7.74
N ALA A 109 -22.42 -1.41 -7.65
CA ALA A 109 -23.47 -1.79 -6.72
C ALA A 109 -23.02 -1.57 -5.27
N TRP A 110 -21.80 -1.99 -4.92
CA TRP A 110 -21.24 -1.80 -3.58
C TRP A 110 -21.10 -0.33 -3.18
N VAL A 111 -20.64 0.53 -4.10
CA VAL A 111 -20.53 1.98 -3.84
C VAL A 111 -21.91 2.62 -3.68
N ASP A 112 -22.87 2.26 -4.54
CA ASP A 112 -24.24 2.79 -4.45
C ASP A 112 -24.90 2.37 -3.11
N GLU A 113 -24.71 1.13 -2.68
CA GLU A 113 -25.18 0.62 -1.38
C GLU A 113 -24.54 1.37 -0.20
N TRP A 114 -23.21 1.53 -0.23
CA TRP A 114 -22.49 2.28 0.81
C TRP A 114 -22.98 3.72 0.92
N LEU A 115 -23.15 4.43 -0.21
CA LEU A 115 -23.67 5.79 -0.22
C LEU A 115 -25.09 5.87 0.34
N ALA A 116 -25.96 4.93 -0.02
CA ALA A 116 -27.34 4.89 0.47
C ALA A 116 -27.42 4.62 1.99
N ALA A 117 -26.48 3.84 2.54
CA ALA A 117 -26.39 3.55 3.96
C ALA A 117 -25.81 4.71 4.78
N MET A 118 -24.81 5.43 4.24
CA MET A 118 -24.05 6.44 4.99
C MET A 118 -24.54 7.89 4.83
N SER A 119 -25.39 8.19 3.84
CA SER A 119 -25.82 9.57 3.54
C SER A 119 -27.13 9.98 4.22
N LYS A 120 -27.52 9.31 5.31
CA LYS A 120 -28.74 9.61 6.08
C LYS A 120 -28.40 10.27 7.42
#